data_AF-A0AAE3FNG9-F1
#
_entry.id   AF-A0AAE3FNG9-F1
#
_cell.length_a   1.000
_cell.length_b   1.000
_cell.length_c   1.000
_cell.angle_alpha   90.00
_cell.angle_beta   90.00
_cell.angle_gamma   90.00
#
_symmetry.space_group_name_H-M   'P 1'
#
loop_
_entity.id
_entity.type
_entity.pdbx_description
1 polymer ?
#
loop_
_entity_poly.entity_id
_entity_poly.type
_entity_poly.pdbx_seq_one_letter_code
_entity_poly.pdbx_strand_id
1 'polypeptide(L)'
;MDLLDRLKSKDREDKHKAWLEVEELVRSGRVDLLLDLLCFEDHGTRYRAWNLLSECMGKVSAEQVKEREKCLLELLMDSDLNVRRLVWYSTLPQVYNLLDKESVRKLRKYCEEAKGEEWVELLEETCNELDAKA
;
A
#
# COMPACT_ATOMS: atom_id res chain seq x y z
N MET A 1 0.83 -23.98 10.73
CA MET A 1 0.89 -22.50 10.68
C MET A 1 -0.04 -22.10 9.57
N ASP A 2 -1.03 -21.27 9.86
CA ASP A 2 -1.97 -20.81 8.83
C ASP A 2 -1.30 -19.76 7.90
N LEU A 3 -1.98 -19.43 6.81
CA LEU A 3 -1.47 -18.48 5.82
C LEU A 3 -1.20 -17.09 6.43
N LEU A 4 -2.10 -16.60 7.30
CA LEU A 4 -1.98 -15.27 7.89
C LEU A 4 -0.79 -15.19 8.85
N ASP A 5 -0.52 -16.25 9.61
CA ASP A 5 0.68 -16.35 10.43
C ASP A 5 1.96 -16.32 9.61
N ARG A 6 2.00 -17.02 8.46
CA ARG A 6 3.16 -17.01 7.56
C ARG A 6 3.41 -15.65 6.92
N LEU A 7 2.36 -14.85 6.70
CA LEU A 7 2.50 -13.46 6.23
C LEU A 7 3.17 -12.52 7.26
N LYS A 8 3.32 -12.96 8.50
CA LYS A 8 4.03 -12.25 9.58
C LYS A 8 5.39 -12.88 9.90
N SER A 9 5.76 -13.94 9.17
CA SER A 9 6.98 -14.68 9.41
C SER A 9 8.21 -13.79 9.26
N LYS A 10 9.16 -13.93 10.19
CA LYS A 10 10.49 -13.31 10.08
C LYS A 10 11.38 -14.04 9.07
N ASP A 11 11.04 -15.28 8.75
CA ASP A 11 11.67 -16.00 7.65
C ASP A 11 11.19 -15.40 6.33
N ARG A 12 12.12 -14.75 5.62
CA ARG A 12 11.83 -14.05 4.36
C ARG A 12 11.37 -15.01 3.28
N GLU A 13 11.84 -16.25 3.27
CA GLU A 13 11.45 -17.25 2.27
C GLU A 13 10.06 -17.80 2.56
N ASP A 14 9.75 -18.12 3.81
CA ASP A 14 8.39 -18.53 4.20
C ASP A 14 7.37 -17.42 3.94
N LYS A 15 7.68 -16.18 4.32
CA LYS A 15 6.85 -15.01 4.01
C LYS A 15 6.70 -14.80 2.51
N HIS A 16 7.75 -15.00 1.73
CA HIS A 16 7.67 -14.92 0.26
C HIS A 16 6.75 -16.00 -0.32
N LYS A 17 6.89 -17.26 0.12
CA LYS A 17 6.02 -18.37 -0.29
C LYS A 17 4.56 -18.13 0.09
N ALA A 18 4.30 -17.57 1.27
CA ALA A 18 2.95 -17.18 1.68
C ALA A 18 2.36 -16.11 0.75
N TRP A 19 3.19 -15.15 0.31
CA TRP A 19 2.76 -14.15 -0.65
C TRP A 19 2.43 -14.72 -2.04
N LEU A 20 3.18 -15.72 -2.51
CA LEU A 20 2.84 -16.43 -3.77
C LEU A 20 1.47 -17.10 -3.68
N GLU A 21 1.16 -17.71 -2.53
CA GLU A 21 -0.14 -18.32 -2.28
C GLU A 21 -1.28 -17.28 -2.22
N VAL A 22 -1.05 -16.13 -1.56
CA VAL A 22 -2.01 -15.00 -1.59
C VAL A 22 -2.28 -14.55 -3.02
N GLU A 23 -1.25 -14.34 -3.83
CA GLU A 23 -1.42 -13.90 -5.22
C GLU A 23 -2.24 -14.90 -6.05
N GLU A 24 -1.99 -16.21 -5.89
CA GLU A 24 -2.77 -17.27 -6.55
C GLU A 24 -4.24 -17.25 -6.13
N LEU A 25 -4.50 -17.14 -4.82
CA LEU A 25 -5.86 -17.06 -4.27
C LEU A 25 -6.59 -15.81 -4.77
N VAL A 26 -5.94 -14.65 -4.75
CA VAL A 26 -6.54 -13.39 -5.23
C VAL A 26 -6.84 -13.45 -6.72
N ARG A 27 -5.90 -13.95 -7.53
CA ARG A 27 -6.10 -14.08 -8.99
C ARG A 27 -7.21 -15.07 -9.33
N SER A 28 -7.38 -16.13 -8.53
CA SER A 28 -8.49 -17.10 -8.65
C SER A 28 -9.84 -16.58 -8.13
N GLY A 29 -9.88 -15.40 -7.52
CA GLY A 29 -11.13 -14.71 -7.16
C GLY A 29 -11.34 -14.45 -5.67
N ARG A 30 -10.40 -14.82 -4.80
CA ARG A 30 -10.44 -14.52 -3.34
C ARG A 30 -10.09 -13.06 -3.05
N VAL A 31 -10.91 -12.15 -3.57
CA VAL A 31 -10.75 -10.70 -3.38
C VAL A 31 -11.11 -10.28 -1.95
N ASP A 32 -11.92 -11.07 -1.25
CA ASP A 32 -12.18 -10.94 0.18
C ASP A 32 -10.89 -11.01 1.00
N LEU A 33 -10.02 -11.99 0.70
CA LEU A 33 -8.70 -12.12 1.34
C LEU A 33 -7.85 -10.86 1.08
N LEU A 34 -7.84 -10.33 -0.14
CA LEU A 34 -7.12 -9.11 -0.45
C LEU A 34 -7.62 -7.93 0.39
N LEU A 35 -8.94 -7.76 0.50
CA LEU A 35 -9.56 -6.69 1.27
C LEU A 35 -9.21 -6.76 2.76
N ASP A 36 -9.10 -7.96 3.33
CA ASP A 36 -8.65 -8.14 4.72
C ASP A 36 -7.16 -7.73 4.87
N LEU A 37 -6.33 -8.02 3.87
CA LEU A 37 -4.91 -7.72 3.90
C LEU A 37 -4.57 -6.22 3.74
N LEU A 38 -5.47 -5.39 3.21
CA LEU A 38 -5.26 -3.94 3.09
C LEU A 38 -5.11 -3.23 4.44
N CYS A 39 -5.56 -3.85 5.53
CA CYS A 39 -5.42 -3.37 6.91
C CYS A 39 -4.63 -4.35 7.79
N PHE A 40 -3.85 -5.24 7.20
CA PHE A 40 -3.12 -6.27 7.96
C PHE A 40 -2.12 -5.67 8.95
N GLU A 41 -1.87 -6.35 10.06
CA GLU A 41 -1.01 -5.84 11.14
C GLU A 41 0.46 -5.67 10.72
N ASP A 42 0.97 -6.58 9.89
CA ASP A 42 2.32 -6.47 9.33
C ASP A 42 2.32 -5.47 8.17
N HIS A 43 2.99 -4.34 8.39
CA HIS A 43 3.08 -3.23 7.43
C HIS A 43 3.66 -3.62 6.06
N GLY A 44 4.63 -4.55 5.98
CA GLY A 44 5.20 -5.01 4.72
C GLY A 44 4.19 -5.84 3.91
N THR A 45 3.39 -6.65 4.60
CA THR A 45 2.27 -7.39 4.01
C THR A 45 1.16 -6.41 3.61
N ARG A 46 0.83 -5.43 4.45
CA ARG A 46 -0.14 -4.39 4.11
C ARG A 46 0.25 -3.63 2.84
N TYR A 47 1.50 -3.18 2.73
CA TYR A 47 2.06 -2.53 1.55
C TYR A 47 1.90 -3.40 0.29
N ARG A 48 2.28 -4.67 0.36
CA ARG A 48 2.14 -5.60 -0.76
C ARG A 48 0.68 -5.81 -1.17
N ALA A 49 -0.24 -5.87 -0.22
CA ALA A 49 -1.67 -5.98 -0.50
C ALA A 49 -2.18 -4.76 -1.28
N TRP A 50 -1.79 -3.55 -0.87
CA TRP A 50 -2.15 -2.33 -1.61
C TRP A 50 -1.57 -2.30 -3.03
N ASN A 51 -0.35 -2.82 -3.24
CA ASN A 51 0.19 -2.94 -4.60
C ASN A 51 -0.55 -3.99 -5.44
N LEU A 52 -1.02 -5.08 -4.84
CA LEU A 52 -1.81 -6.10 -5.53
C LEU A 52 -3.23 -5.61 -5.88
N LEU A 53 -3.73 -4.59 -5.17
CA LEU A 53 -5.06 -4.01 -5.41
C LEU A 53 -5.26 -3.51 -6.84
N SER A 54 -4.20 -2.98 -7.48
CA SER A 54 -4.28 -2.48 -8.85
C SER A 54 -4.65 -3.57 -9.86
N GLU A 55 -4.23 -4.82 -9.63
CA GLU A 55 -4.64 -5.99 -10.44
C GLU A 55 -6.13 -6.34 -10.26
N CYS A 56 -6.76 -5.82 -9.20
CA CYS A 56 -8.13 -6.15 -8.80
C CYS A 56 -9.13 -4.99 -8.95
N MET A 57 -8.74 -3.87 -9.58
CA MET A 57 -9.55 -2.63 -9.68
C MET A 57 -10.91 -2.76 -10.41
N GLY A 58 -11.23 -3.91 -10.99
CA GLY A 58 -12.56 -4.24 -11.54
C GLY A 58 -13.36 -5.26 -10.73
N LYS A 59 -12.78 -5.80 -9.65
CA LYS A 59 -13.37 -6.83 -8.79
C LYS A 59 -13.68 -6.32 -7.37
N VAL A 60 -13.14 -5.16 -7.00
CA VAL A 60 -13.47 -4.44 -5.76
C VAL A 60 -14.31 -3.21 -6.07
N SER A 61 -15.21 -2.84 -5.17
CA SER A 61 -15.90 -1.56 -5.23
C SER A 61 -15.05 -0.45 -4.60
N ALA A 62 -15.28 0.79 -5.04
CA ALA A 62 -14.62 1.96 -4.45
C ALA A 62 -14.91 2.09 -2.94
N GLU A 63 -16.13 1.76 -2.50
CA GLU A 63 -16.52 1.82 -1.09
C GLU A 63 -15.70 0.83 -0.24
N GLN A 64 -15.53 -0.40 -0.71
CA GLN A 64 -14.69 -1.40 -0.03
C GLN A 64 -13.25 -0.91 0.15
N VAL A 65 -12.68 -0.22 -0.84
CA VAL A 65 -11.33 0.35 -0.72
C VAL A 65 -11.33 1.53 0.25
N LYS A 66 -12.33 2.40 0.16
CA LYS A 66 -12.46 3.60 1.00
C LYS A 66 -12.61 3.28 2.49
N GLU A 67 -13.34 2.22 2.85
CA GLU A 67 -13.43 1.72 4.23
C GLU A 67 -12.06 1.40 4.85
N ARG A 68 -11.04 1.13 4.01
CA ARG A 68 -9.69 0.74 4.42
C ARG A 68 -8.66 1.85 4.21
N GLU A 69 -9.09 3.02 3.73
CA GLU A 69 -8.24 4.17 3.41
C GLU A 69 -7.30 4.54 4.56
N LYS A 70 -7.81 4.53 5.80
CA LYS A 70 -7.00 4.84 6.99
C LYS A 70 -5.73 4.00 7.07
N CYS A 71 -5.78 2.72 6.69
CA CYS A 71 -4.65 1.81 6.76
C CYS A 71 -3.57 2.13 5.72
N LEU A 72 -3.94 2.70 4.57
CA LEU A 72 -2.99 3.24 3.59
C LEU A 72 -2.40 4.58 4.07
N LEU A 73 -3.21 5.46 4.65
CA LEU A 73 -2.72 6.72 5.22
C LEU A 73 -1.68 6.46 6.31
N GLU A 74 -1.87 5.43 7.13
CA GLU A 74 -0.85 4.96 8.10
C GLU A 74 0.46 4.54 7.42
N LEU A 75 0.41 3.84 6.27
CA LEU A 75 1.60 3.47 5.50
C LEU A 75 2.35 4.68 4.90
N LEU A 76 1.63 5.72 4.50
CA LEU A 76 2.23 6.98 4.01
C LEU A 76 3.00 7.72 5.12
N MET A 77 2.77 7.36 6.38
CA MET A 77 3.43 7.89 7.57
C MET A 77 4.33 6.85 8.26
N ASP A 78 4.58 5.69 7.64
CA ASP A 78 5.26 4.57 8.29
C ASP A 78 6.65 4.98 8.83
N SER A 79 7.00 4.45 9.99
CA SER A 79 8.31 4.67 10.62
C SER A 79 9.45 3.98 9.87
N ASP A 80 9.16 2.88 9.16
CA ASP A 80 10.10 2.26 8.23
C ASP A 80 10.16 3.10 6.95
N LEU A 81 11.27 3.82 6.80
CA LEU A 81 11.50 4.69 5.65
C LEU A 81 11.39 3.96 4.32
N ASN A 82 11.80 2.69 4.23
CA ASN A 82 11.74 1.95 2.98
C ASN A 82 10.28 1.65 2.61
N VAL A 83 9.47 1.23 3.58
CA VAL A 83 8.02 1.03 3.37
C VAL A 83 7.37 2.35 2.98
N ARG A 84 7.63 3.43 3.73
CA ARG A 84 7.05 4.74 3.45
C ARG A 84 7.39 5.23 2.04
N ARG A 85 8.67 5.15 1.64
CA ARG A 85 9.14 5.54 0.29
C ARG A 85 8.44 4.74 -0.80
N LEU A 86 8.37 3.41 -0.64
CA LEU A 86 7.72 2.54 -1.62
C LEU A 86 6.22 2.83 -1.72
N VAL A 87 5.55 3.15 -0.61
CA VAL A 87 4.13 3.47 -0.62
C VAL A 87 3.87 4.79 -1.35
N TRP A 88 4.66 5.83 -1.08
CA TRP A 88 4.57 7.08 -1.84
C TRP A 88 4.87 6.86 -3.33
N TYR A 89 5.98 6.21 -3.65
CA TYR A 89 6.45 6.07 -5.03
C TYR A 89 5.61 5.11 -5.89
N SER A 90 5.30 3.93 -5.35
CA SER A 90 4.71 2.84 -6.14
C SER A 90 3.23 2.64 -5.86
N THR A 91 2.79 2.74 -4.62
CA THR A 91 1.42 2.40 -4.24
C THR A 91 0.46 3.56 -4.51
N LEU A 92 0.77 4.73 -3.97
CA LEU A 92 -0.13 5.89 -4.01
C LEU A 92 -0.57 6.25 -5.44
N PRO A 93 0.31 6.32 -6.46
CA PRO A 93 -0.12 6.70 -7.81
C PRO A 93 -1.17 5.77 -8.40
N GLN A 94 -1.18 4.50 -8.01
CA GLN A 94 -2.12 3.50 -8.51
C GLN A 94 -3.53 3.63 -7.91
N VAL A 95 -3.62 4.14 -6.68
CA VAL A 95 -4.88 4.16 -5.90
C VAL A 95 -5.34 5.57 -5.53
N TYR A 96 -4.58 6.61 -5.85
CA TYR A 96 -4.86 8.00 -5.45
C TYR A 96 -6.28 8.47 -5.78
N ASN A 97 -6.83 8.04 -6.92
CA ASN A 97 -8.18 8.41 -7.35
C ASN A 97 -9.31 7.79 -6.50
N LEU A 98 -9.00 6.82 -5.64
CA LEU A 98 -9.94 6.20 -4.72
C LEU A 98 -9.95 6.87 -3.34
N LEU A 99 -9.00 7.75 -3.06
CA LEU A 99 -8.76 8.31 -1.73
C LEU A 99 -9.36 9.71 -1.58
N ASP A 100 -9.54 10.13 -0.32
CA ASP A 100 -9.75 11.51 0.01
C ASP A 100 -8.46 12.32 -0.20
N LYS A 101 -8.44 13.09 -1.28
CA LYS A 101 -7.27 13.89 -1.69
C LYS A 101 -6.83 14.87 -0.60
N GLU A 102 -7.76 15.43 0.16
CA GLU A 102 -7.41 16.37 1.24
C GLU A 102 -6.66 15.66 2.37
N SER A 103 -7.09 14.46 2.76
CA SER A 103 -6.40 13.62 3.74
C SER A 103 -4.99 13.27 3.30
N VAL A 104 -4.77 12.90 2.04
CA VAL A 104 -3.42 12.63 1.50
C VAL A 104 -2.55 13.89 1.50
N ARG A 105 -3.08 15.05 1.08
CA ARG A 105 -2.36 16.33 1.08
C ARG A 105 -1.85 16.73 2.47
N LYS A 106 -2.63 16.51 3.52
CA LYS A 106 -2.21 16.76 4.91
C LYS A 106 -0.96 15.97 5.30
N LEU A 107 -0.66 14.88 4.59
CA LEU A 107 0.50 14.01 4.80
C LEU A 107 1.71 14.37 3.93
N ARG A 108 1.64 15.41 3.09
CA ARG A 108 2.72 15.85 2.18
C ARG A 108 4.08 15.96 2.88
N LYS A 109 4.12 16.42 4.13
CA LYS A 109 5.36 16.51 4.93
C LYS A 109 6.10 15.17 5.03
N TYR A 110 5.38 14.05 5.14
CA TYR A 110 5.99 12.72 5.23
C TYR A 110 6.58 12.25 3.89
N CYS A 111 6.01 12.71 2.77
CA CYS A 111 6.57 12.52 1.43
C CYS A 111 7.90 13.27 1.29
N GLU A 112 7.92 14.54 1.69
CA GLU A 112 9.14 15.38 1.67
C GLU A 112 10.24 14.79 2.56
N GLU A 113 9.91 14.36 3.78
CA GLU A 113 10.84 13.66 4.66
C GLU A 113 11.34 12.33 4.07
N ALA A 114 10.53 11.64 3.26
CA ALA A 114 10.91 10.36 2.67
C ALA A 114 11.90 10.50 1.50
N LYS A 115 11.92 11.63 0.78
CA LYS A 115 12.86 11.89 -0.34
C LYS A 115 14.31 11.63 0.08
N GLY A 116 14.79 12.30 1.14
CA GLY A 116 16.22 12.33 1.42
C GLY A 116 17.05 12.68 0.17
N GLU A 117 18.33 12.32 0.15
CA GLU A 117 19.17 12.53 -1.05
C GLU A 117 18.92 11.46 -2.13
N GLU A 118 18.69 10.21 -1.71
CA GLU A 118 18.60 9.05 -2.61
C GLU A 118 17.27 8.92 -3.37
N TRP A 119 16.16 9.40 -2.80
CA TRP A 119 14.81 9.23 -3.39
C TRP A 119 14.22 10.52 -3.93
N VAL A 120 14.99 11.62 -3.96
CA VAL A 120 14.50 12.93 -4.42
C VAL A 120 13.89 12.83 -5.82
N GLU A 121 14.60 12.26 -6.79
CA GLU A 121 14.14 12.15 -8.18
C GLU A 121 12.87 11.30 -8.31
N LEU A 122 12.74 10.24 -7.50
CA LEU A 122 11.61 9.31 -7.55
C LEU A 122 10.34 9.89 -6.91
N LEU A 123 10.51 10.66 -5.83
CA LEU A 123 9.39 11.15 -5.03
C LEU A 123 9.03 12.61 -5.30
N GLU A 124 9.91 13.40 -5.91
CA GLU A 124 9.67 14.81 -6.17
C GLU A 124 8.38 15.05 -6.97
N GLU A 125 8.20 14.32 -8.06
CA GLU A 125 6.97 14.40 -8.87
C GLU A 125 5.75 14.04 -8.03
N THR A 126 5.78 12.89 -7.35
CA THR A 126 4.65 12.42 -6.53
C THR A 126 4.26 13.44 -5.45
N CYS A 127 5.23 14.00 -4.71
CA CYS A 127 4.91 14.96 -3.65
C CYS A 127 4.37 16.29 -4.21
N ASN A 128 4.87 16.73 -5.37
CA ASN A 128 4.46 17.99 -6.01
C ASN A 128 3.07 17.88 -6.68
N GLU A 129 2.75 16.72 -7.25
CA GLU A 129 1.45 16.49 -7.91
C GLU A 129 0.25 16.55 -6.95
N LEU A 130 0.47 16.37 -5.64
CA LEU A 130 -0.59 16.48 -4.63
C LEU A 130 -1.30 17.84 -4.72
N ASP A 131 -0.54 18.90 -4.98
CA ASP A 131 -1.04 20.28 -5.03
C ASP A 131 -1.62 20.62 -6.42
N ALA A 132 -1.12 19.99 -7.49
CA ALA A 132 -1.58 20.23 -8.87
C ALA A 132 -2.94 19.57 -9.18
N LYS A 133 -3.31 18.49 -8.48
CA LYS A 133 -4.55 17.71 -8.71
C LYS A 133 -5.75 18.21 -7.86
N ALA A 134 -5.74 19.48 -7.47
CA ALA A 134 -6.76 20.13 -6.62
C ALA A 134 -7.98 20.60 -7.40
#